data_AF-A0A702DM57-F1
#
_entry.id   AF-A0A702DM57-F1
#
_cell.length_a   1.000
_cell.length_b   1.000
_cell.length_c   1.000
_cell.angle_alpha   90.00
_cell.angle_beta   90.00
_cell.angle_gamma   90.00
#
_symmetry.space_group_name_H-M   'P 1'
#
loop_
_entity.id
_entity.type
_entity.pdbx_description
1 polymer ?
#
loop_
_entity_poly.entity_id
_entity_poly.type
_entity_poly.pdbx_seq_one_letter_code
_entity_poly.pdbx_strand_id
1 'polypeptide(L)'
;MSEKTNAAGLIVSGDKNQNWKGGKIEKVCAVCGKQYQVKRVNSSSRFCSLQCVGISQRGKTVNREPKRETKTCCVCGSPFSVFRSHAKRMKCCSKSCSNEMRSSLMKGDGNPNWSGGLSRLPYPWDFRETSKKVIERDGFICQNPGCDGTDERLTTHHINYDKQDCRQENLICLCSSCNSKANFGRHKWQKFYESLMKNRSA
;
A
#
# COMPACT_ATOMS: atom_id res chain seq x y z
N MET A 1 -19.21 -20.50 -19.42
CA MET A 1 -19.05 -20.98 -18.04
C MET A 1 -18.09 -22.16 -18.09
N SER A 2 -17.05 -22.21 -17.25
CA SER A 2 -16.07 -23.31 -17.27
C SER A 2 -16.72 -24.57 -16.72
N GLU A 3 -16.81 -25.61 -17.55
CA GLU A 3 -17.32 -26.93 -17.17
C GLU A 3 -16.25 -27.65 -16.32
N LYS A 4 -16.69 -28.31 -15.25
CA LYS A 4 -15.80 -29.06 -14.35
C LYS A 4 -16.05 -30.55 -14.52
N THR A 5 -15.01 -31.28 -14.89
CA THR A 5 -15.02 -32.74 -14.98
C THR A 5 -14.41 -33.37 -13.72
N ASN A 6 -14.85 -34.59 -13.38
CA ASN A 6 -14.20 -35.41 -12.35
C ASN A 6 -13.02 -36.20 -12.94
N ALA A 7 -12.34 -37.00 -12.12
CA ALA A 7 -11.21 -37.84 -12.53
C ALA A 7 -11.55 -38.88 -13.63
N ALA A 8 -12.83 -39.19 -13.82
CA ALA A 8 -13.34 -40.08 -14.87
C ALA A 8 -13.80 -39.33 -16.14
N GLY A 9 -13.53 -38.02 -16.24
CA GLY A 9 -13.93 -37.19 -17.39
C GLY A 9 -15.42 -36.84 -17.43
N LEU A 10 -16.21 -37.21 -16.43
CA LEU A 10 -17.64 -36.91 -16.38
C LEU A 10 -17.87 -35.47 -15.90
N ILE A 11 -18.75 -34.74 -16.58
CA ILE A 11 -19.17 -33.40 -16.17
C ILE A 11 -19.95 -33.50 -14.86
N VAL A 12 -19.40 -32.93 -13.78
CA VAL A 12 -19.97 -32.94 -12.42
C VAL A 12 -20.41 -31.55 -11.96
N SER A 13 -20.59 -30.61 -12.90
CA SER A 13 -21.17 -29.30 -12.62
C SER A 13 -22.70 -29.32 -12.61
N GLY A 14 -23.31 -28.33 -11.94
CA GLY A 14 -24.77 -28.22 -11.89
C GLY A 14 -25.41 -29.27 -10.98
N ASP A 15 -26.52 -29.82 -11.43
CA ASP A 15 -27.32 -30.86 -10.77
C ASP A 15 -26.59 -32.19 -10.56
N LYS A 16 -25.54 -32.46 -11.34
CA LYS A 16 -24.69 -33.65 -11.20
C LYS A 16 -23.67 -33.56 -10.06
N ASN A 17 -23.51 -32.40 -9.43
CA ASN A 17 -22.68 -32.27 -8.24
C ASN A 17 -23.45 -32.79 -7.01
N GLN A 18 -22.86 -33.70 -6.23
CA GLN A 18 -23.48 -34.24 -5.01
C GLN A 18 -23.81 -33.14 -3.97
N ASN A 19 -23.09 -32.02 -3.99
CA ASN A 19 -23.35 -30.86 -3.15
C ASN A 19 -24.36 -29.87 -3.75
N TRP A 20 -24.95 -30.17 -4.90
CA TRP A 20 -25.92 -29.28 -5.55
C TRP A 20 -27.26 -29.30 -4.84
N LYS A 21 -27.58 -28.18 -4.21
CA LYS A 21 -28.85 -27.96 -3.55
C LYS A 21 -29.70 -27.03 -4.42
N GLY A 22 -30.07 -27.46 -5.63
CA GLY A 22 -31.09 -26.83 -6.48
C GLY A 22 -30.89 -25.37 -6.87
N GLY A 23 -29.68 -25.00 -7.26
CA GLY A 23 -29.39 -23.76 -8.01
C GLY A 23 -29.70 -22.44 -7.29
N LYS A 24 -29.82 -21.37 -8.10
CA LYS A 24 -30.23 -20.03 -7.64
C LYS A 24 -31.77 -19.96 -7.61
N ILE A 25 -32.29 -19.19 -6.67
CA ILE A 25 -33.73 -18.91 -6.52
C ILE A 25 -34.05 -17.59 -7.21
N GLU A 26 -35.12 -17.56 -8.00
CA GLU A 26 -35.66 -16.33 -8.59
C GLU A 26 -36.54 -15.56 -7.60
N LYS A 27 -36.36 -14.24 -7.58
CA LYS A 27 -37.05 -13.31 -6.68
C LYS A 27 -37.41 -12.02 -7.42
N VAL A 28 -38.38 -11.31 -6.88
CA VAL A 28 -38.79 -9.98 -7.35
C VAL A 28 -38.36 -8.92 -6.35
N CYS A 29 -37.70 -7.87 -6.81
CA CYS A 29 -37.24 -6.77 -5.95
C CYS A 29 -38.43 -5.97 -5.40
N ALA A 30 -38.50 -5.80 -4.08
CA ALA A 30 -39.59 -5.06 -3.43
C ALA A 30 -39.56 -3.54 -3.69
N VAL A 31 -38.52 -3.01 -4.33
CA VAL A 31 -38.36 -1.57 -4.62
C VAL A 31 -38.59 -1.25 -6.09
N CYS A 32 -37.98 -2.00 -7.00
CA CYS A 32 -38.04 -1.71 -8.43
C CYS A 32 -38.81 -2.75 -9.26
N GLY A 33 -39.34 -3.82 -8.64
CA GLY A 33 -40.07 -4.87 -9.34
C GLY A 33 -39.22 -5.78 -10.25
N LYS A 34 -37.91 -5.51 -10.39
CA LYS A 34 -37.04 -6.32 -11.25
C LYS A 34 -36.86 -7.75 -10.72
N GLN A 35 -36.95 -8.73 -11.61
CA GLN A 35 -36.60 -10.12 -11.33
C GLN A 35 -35.09 -10.29 -11.16
N TYR A 36 -34.67 -11.06 -10.17
CA TYR A 36 -33.26 -11.31 -9.86
C TYR A 36 -33.04 -12.67 -9.20
N GLN A 37 -31.81 -13.18 -9.27
CA GLN A 37 -31.46 -14.51 -8.77
C GLN A 37 -30.56 -14.42 -7.53
N VAL A 38 -30.87 -15.23 -6.51
CA VAL A 38 -30.09 -15.33 -5.27
C VAL A 38 -29.66 -16.76 -4.99
N LYS A 39 -28.51 -16.92 -4.32
CA LYS A 39 -28.15 -18.22 -3.73
C LYS A 39 -29.18 -18.59 -2.65
N ARG A 40 -29.42 -19.89 -2.42
CA ARG A 40 -30.37 -20.35 -1.39
C ARG A 40 -30.13 -19.77 0.00
N VAL A 41 -28.87 -19.59 0.39
CA VAL A 41 -28.49 -18.95 1.68
C VAL A 41 -29.00 -17.52 1.83
N ASN A 42 -29.30 -16.85 0.71
CA ASN A 42 -29.84 -15.49 0.65
C ASN A 42 -31.32 -15.48 0.24
N SER A 43 -32.05 -16.58 0.50
CA SER A 43 -33.48 -16.69 0.18
C SER A 43 -34.33 -15.61 0.84
N SER A 44 -33.87 -15.02 1.95
CA SER A 44 -34.52 -13.89 2.64
C SER A 44 -34.27 -12.53 2.00
N SER A 45 -33.44 -12.43 0.96
CA SER A 45 -33.17 -11.17 0.26
C SER A 45 -34.46 -10.57 -0.33
N ARG A 46 -34.63 -9.25 -0.21
CA ARG A 46 -35.81 -8.51 -0.71
C ARG A 46 -35.48 -7.54 -1.85
N PHE A 47 -34.21 -7.32 -2.13
CA PHE A 47 -33.74 -6.26 -3.03
C PHE A 47 -32.70 -6.80 -4.00
N CYS A 48 -32.78 -6.37 -5.26
CA CYS A 48 -31.88 -6.83 -6.31
C CYS A 48 -30.49 -6.18 -6.27
N SER A 49 -30.33 -5.03 -5.60
CA SER A 49 -29.07 -4.28 -5.54
C SER A 49 -28.94 -3.46 -4.26
N LEU A 50 -27.70 -3.06 -3.93
CA LEU A 50 -27.43 -2.15 -2.81
C LEU A 50 -28.12 -0.78 -2.98
N GLN A 51 -28.36 -0.35 -4.22
CA GLN A 51 -29.14 0.87 -4.48
C GLN A 51 -30.60 0.72 -4.04
N CYS A 52 -31.24 -0.41 -4.34
CA CYS A 52 -32.60 -0.70 -3.89
C CYS A 52 -32.67 -0.85 -2.36
N VAL A 53 -31.64 -1.47 -1.73
CA VAL A 53 -31.50 -1.46 -0.27
C VAL A 53 -31.49 -0.02 0.25
N GLY A 54 -30.63 0.84 -0.30
CA GLY A 54 -30.52 2.24 0.09
C GLY A 54 -31.84 3.00 -0.05
N ILE A 55 -32.55 2.86 -1.17
CA ILE A 55 -33.89 3.43 -1.39
C ILE A 55 -34.86 2.97 -0.28
N SER A 56 -34.90 1.68 0.02
CA SER A 56 -35.81 1.12 1.03
C SER A 56 -35.58 1.67 2.45
N GLN A 57 -34.38 2.20 2.71
CA GLN A 57 -33.97 2.74 4.00
C GLN A 57 -33.99 4.27 4.07
N ARG A 58 -34.24 4.98 2.95
CA ARG A 58 -34.35 6.45 2.97
C ARG A 58 -35.51 6.87 3.85
N GLY A 59 -35.28 7.90 4.67
CA GLY A 59 -36.30 8.45 5.57
C GLY A 59 -36.63 7.57 6.78
N LYS A 60 -36.07 6.37 6.89
CA LYS A 60 -36.22 5.52 8.08
C LYS A 60 -35.16 5.87 9.11
N THR A 61 -35.34 6.97 9.80
CA THR A 61 -34.58 7.28 11.02
C THR A 61 -35.15 6.48 12.17
N VAL A 62 -34.36 5.57 12.72
CA VAL A 62 -34.63 5.03 14.06
C VAL A 62 -34.33 6.14 15.06
N ASN A 63 -35.38 6.70 15.67
CA ASN A 63 -35.28 7.62 16.81
C ASN A 63 -34.76 6.85 18.03
N ARG A 64 -33.46 6.55 18.03
CA ARG A 64 -32.76 5.98 19.17
C ARG A 64 -31.93 7.07 19.79
N GLU A 65 -32.15 7.34 21.06
CA GLU A 65 -31.31 8.28 21.80
C GLU A 65 -29.85 7.82 21.74
N PRO A 66 -28.93 8.71 21.34
CA PRO A 66 -27.53 8.34 21.22
C PRO A 66 -26.93 8.16 22.62
N LYS A 67 -26.53 6.93 22.95
CA LYS A 67 -25.80 6.65 24.19
C LYS A 67 -24.43 7.32 24.13
N ARG A 68 -24.31 8.46 24.81
CA ARG A 68 -23.07 9.24 24.92
C ARG A 68 -22.42 9.03 26.28
N GLU A 69 -21.13 9.31 26.34
CA GLU A 69 -20.28 9.24 27.53
C GLU A 69 -19.39 10.48 27.57
N THR A 70 -19.17 11.04 28.76
CA THR A 70 -18.27 12.17 28.97
C THR A 70 -16.87 11.67 29.26
N LYS A 71 -15.87 12.22 28.57
CA LYS A 71 -14.46 11.89 28.74
C LYS A 71 -13.63 13.15 28.95
N THR A 72 -12.46 12.97 29.55
CA THR A 72 -11.47 14.04 29.73
C THR A 72 -10.46 14.00 28.60
N CYS A 73 -10.18 15.15 27.97
CA CYS A 73 -9.16 15.26 26.94
C CYS A 73 -7.77 15.00 27.53
N CYS A 74 -6.99 14.09 26.94
CA CYS A 74 -5.64 13.79 27.44
C CYS A 74 -4.58 14.88 27.16
N VAL A 75 -4.95 15.95 26.45
CA VAL A 75 -4.05 17.07 26.14
C VAL A 75 -4.41 18.31 26.95
N CYS A 76 -5.63 18.84 26.78
CA CYS A 76 -6.05 20.08 27.45
C CYS A 76 -6.83 19.87 28.75
N GLY A 77 -7.16 18.62 29.11
CA GLY A 77 -7.95 18.31 30.31
C GLY A 77 -9.44 18.65 30.23
N SER A 78 -9.91 19.33 29.17
CA SER A 78 -11.33 19.71 29.06
C SER A 78 -12.24 18.50 28.87
N PRO A 79 -13.44 18.48 29.50
CA PRO A 79 -14.41 17.42 29.30
C PRO A 79 -15.03 17.51 27.90
N PHE A 80 -15.33 16.36 27.29
CA PHE A 80 -15.97 16.28 25.98
C PHE A 80 -16.87 15.04 25.86
N SER A 81 -17.92 15.12 25.05
CA SER A 81 -18.92 14.06 24.88
C SER A 81 -18.66 13.23 23.63
N VAL A 82 -18.68 11.90 23.77
CA VAL A 82 -18.49 10.94 22.68
C VAL A 82 -19.57 9.87 22.67
N PHE A 83 -19.87 9.33 21.49
CA PHE A 83 -20.68 8.12 21.40
C PHE A 83 -19.98 6.95 22.12
N ARG A 84 -20.73 6.11 22.84
CA ARG A 84 -20.16 4.92 23.51
C ARG A 84 -19.34 4.03 22.57
N SER A 85 -19.77 3.88 21.32
CA SER A 85 -19.04 3.12 20.29
C SER A 85 -17.67 3.73 19.95
N HIS A 86 -17.47 5.02 20.23
CA HIS A 86 -16.24 5.76 20.00
C HIS A 86 -15.43 6.01 21.29
N ALA A 87 -15.99 5.73 22.47
CA ALA A 87 -15.37 6.02 23.76
C ALA A 87 -13.98 5.38 23.91
N LYS A 88 -13.79 4.14 23.43
CA LYS A 88 -12.49 3.46 23.49
C LYS A 88 -11.41 4.13 22.62
N ARG A 89 -11.78 4.65 21.44
CA ARG A 89 -10.82 5.18 20.45
C ARG A 89 -10.56 6.68 20.60
N MET A 90 -11.51 7.46 21.09
CA MET A 90 -11.39 8.91 21.20
C MET A 90 -10.67 9.29 22.50
N LYS A 91 -9.53 10.00 22.36
CA LYS A 91 -8.69 10.46 23.47
C LYS A 91 -8.69 11.99 23.64
N CYS A 92 -8.90 12.73 22.56
CA CYS A 92 -8.84 14.19 22.54
C CYS A 92 -10.21 14.80 22.22
N CYS A 93 -10.46 16.00 22.76
CA CYS A 93 -11.72 16.74 22.53
C CYS A 93 -11.82 17.34 21.13
N SER A 94 -10.69 17.65 20.49
CA SER A 94 -10.63 18.41 19.24
C SER A 94 -9.54 17.88 18.30
N LYS A 95 -9.59 18.34 17.05
CA LYS A 95 -8.56 18.04 16.05
C LYS A 95 -7.21 18.64 16.43
N SER A 96 -7.18 19.85 17.01
CA SER A 96 -5.95 20.49 17.47
C SER A 96 -5.26 19.67 18.55
N CYS A 97 -5.98 19.28 19.61
CA CYS A 97 -5.44 18.40 20.66
C CYS A 97 -5.02 17.03 20.11
N SER A 98 -5.75 16.46 19.15
CA SER A 98 -5.32 15.21 18.52
C SER A 98 -4.02 15.36 17.72
N ASN A 99 -3.81 16.49 17.05
CA ASN A 99 -2.60 16.77 16.29
C ASN A 99 -1.41 17.01 17.24
N GLU A 100 -1.64 17.73 18.34
CA GLU A 100 -0.63 17.97 19.38
C GLU A 100 -0.17 16.66 20.01
N MET A 101 -1.11 15.80 20.44
CA MET A 101 -0.79 14.46 20.95
C MET A 101 0.00 13.63 19.93
N ARG A 102 -0.36 13.70 18.64
CA ARG A 102 0.39 12.97 17.61
C ARG A 102 1.79 13.54 17.42
N SER A 103 1.94 14.86 17.45
CA SER A 103 3.22 15.55 17.30
C SER A 103 4.17 15.20 18.45
N SER A 104 3.67 15.14 19.69
CA SER A 104 4.50 14.76 20.84
C SER A 104 4.99 13.30 20.74
N LEU A 105 4.14 12.38 20.29
CA LEU A 105 4.50 10.97 20.10
C LEU A 105 5.46 10.73 18.93
N MET A 106 5.49 11.61 17.93
CA MET A 106 6.27 11.46 16.70
C MET A 106 7.58 12.25 16.73
N LYS A 107 8.24 12.32 17.89
CA LYS A 107 9.52 13.00 18.10
C LYS A 107 10.57 12.02 18.61
N GLY A 108 11.82 12.23 18.19
CA GLY A 108 12.95 11.41 18.61
C GLY A 108 12.68 9.93 18.42
N ASP A 109 12.95 9.16 19.47
CA ASP A 109 12.74 7.72 19.61
C ASP A 109 11.29 7.25 19.53
N GLY A 110 10.32 8.12 19.78
CA GLY A 110 8.90 7.82 19.60
C GLY A 110 8.47 7.73 18.14
N ASN A 111 9.24 8.29 17.20
CA ASN A 111 8.94 8.21 15.77
C ASN A 111 9.39 6.85 15.20
N PRO A 112 8.49 6.02 14.62
CA PRO A 112 8.85 4.72 14.04
C PRO A 112 9.91 4.80 12.93
N ASN A 113 10.06 5.96 12.30
CA ASN A 113 11.07 6.21 11.27
C ASN A 113 12.41 6.71 11.85
N TRP A 114 12.49 6.99 13.16
CA TRP A 114 13.72 7.44 13.78
C TRP A 114 14.71 6.29 13.89
N SER A 115 15.85 6.46 13.21
CA SER A 115 16.92 5.47 13.17
C SER A 115 18.07 5.90 14.07
N GLY A 116 17.80 6.19 15.36
CA GLY A 116 18.84 6.48 16.35
C GLY A 116 19.73 7.70 16.04
N GLY A 117 19.24 8.70 15.30
CA GLY A 117 20.04 9.87 14.89
C GLY A 117 20.98 9.64 13.71
N LEU A 118 20.92 8.47 13.04
CA LEU A 118 21.69 8.13 11.83
C LEU A 118 21.13 8.87 10.61
N SER A 119 21.22 10.21 10.58
CA SER A 119 20.66 11.00 9.47
C SER A 119 21.40 10.79 8.14
N ARG A 120 22.72 10.54 8.20
CA ARG A 120 23.61 10.41 7.02
C ARG A 120 24.38 9.11 6.96
N LEU A 121 24.50 8.37 8.06
CA LEU A 121 25.21 7.10 8.06
C LEU A 121 24.46 6.06 7.21
N PRO A 122 25.17 5.19 6.50
CA PRO A 122 26.63 5.03 6.50
C PRO A 122 27.40 5.90 5.47
N TYR A 123 26.76 6.89 4.84
CA TYR A 123 27.43 7.70 3.82
C TYR A 123 28.41 8.72 4.43
N PRO A 124 29.56 8.94 3.78
CA PRO A 124 30.43 10.08 4.06
C PRO A 124 29.71 11.43 3.92
N TRP A 125 30.22 12.45 4.60
CA TRP A 125 29.65 13.80 4.61
C TRP A 125 29.55 14.43 3.21
N ASP A 126 30.55 14.17 2.36
CA ASP A 126 30.74 14.73 1.03
C ASP A 126 30.05 13.93 -0.09
N PHE A 127 29.42 12.79 0.23
CA PHE A 127 28.78 11.91 -0.75
C PHE A 127 27.81 12.64 -1.69
N ARG A 128 27.10 13.67 -1.19
CA ARG A 128 26.20 14.47 -2.02
C ARG A 128 26.93 15.18 -3.16
N GLU A 129 28.13 15.69 -2.91
CA GLU A 129 28.95 16.36 -3.92
C GLU A 129 29.53 15.34 -4.90
N THR A 130 30.08 14.23 -4.39
CA THR A 130 30.58 13.11 -5.21
C THR A 130 29.49 12.57 -6.13
N SER A 131 28.27 12.39 -5.60
CA SER A 131 27.14 11.90 -6.39
C SER A 131 26.77 12.84 -7.54
N LYS A 132 26.91 14.16 -7.36
CA LYS A 132 26.65 15.12 -8.44
C LYS A 132 27.71 15.01 -9.54
N LYS A 133 28.99 14.96 -9.15
CA LYS A 133 30.12 14.80 -10.08
C LYS A 133 29.98 13.53 -10.93
N VAL A 134 29.50 12.43 -10.35
CA VAL A 134 29.26 11.18 -11.09
C VAL A 134 28.10 11.31 -12.09
N ILE A 135 27.00 11.95 -11.71
CA ILE A 135 25.85 12.18 -12.62
C ILE A 135 26.27 13.10 -13.79
N GLU A 136 27.05 14.14 -13.51
CA GLU A 136 27.63 15.04 -14.50
C GLU A 136 28.59 14.30 -15.45
N ARG A 137 29.51 13.50 -14.90
CA ARG A 137 30.43 12.63 -15.68
C ARG A 137 29.67 11.71 -16.62
N ASP A 138 28.57 11.13 -16.13
CA ASP A 138 27.73 10.19 -16.88
C ASP A 138 26.71 10.92 -17.79
N GLY A 139 26.86 12.23 -17.99
CA GLY A 139 26.11 13.01 -18.98
C GLY A 139 24.61 13.13 -18.67
N PHE A 140 24.21 13.02 -17.40
CA PHE A 140 22.80 13.03 -16.98
C PHE A 140 21.96 11.93 -17.67
N ILE A 141 22.56 10.77 -17.94
CA ILE A 141 21.88 9.63 -18.55
C ILE A 141 22.10 8.39 -17.69
N CYS A 142 21.07 7.54 -17.60
CA CYS A 142 21.17 6.23 -16.97
C CYS A 142 22.16 5.35 -17.73
N GLN A 143 23.18 4.85 -17.04
CA GLN A 143 24.26 4.10 -17.64
C GLN A 143 23.99 2.60 -17.79
N ASN A 144 22.82 2.11 -17.36
CA ASN A 144 22.42 0.73 -17.60
C ASN A 144 22.02 0.56 -19.07
N PRO A 145 22.73 -0.26 -19.88
CA PRO A 145 22.42 -0.42 -21.30
C PRO A 145 21.00 -0.97 -21.55
N GLY A 146 20.46 -1.76 -20.63
CA GLY A 146 19.09 -2.30 -20.70
C GLY A 146 18.02 -1.37 -20.09
N CYS A 147 18.29 -0.07 -19.96
CA CYS A 147 17.34 0.90 -19.45
C CYS A 147 16.18 1.12 -20.45
N ASP A 148 14.96 1.14 -19.94
CA ASP A 148 13.73 1.41 -20.69
C ASP A 148 13.49 2.91 -20.93
N GLY A 149 14.25 3.79 -20.25
CA GLY A 149 14.17 5.24 -20.41
C GLY A 149 12.88 5.87 -19.85
N THR A 150 12.06 5.10 -19.14
CA THR A 150 10.75 5.59 -18.63
C THR A 150 10.88 6.39 -17.33
N ASP A 151 12.03 6.33 -16.65
CA ASP A 151 12.27 6.95 -15.36
C ASP A 151 13.38 8.01 -15.48
N GLU A 152 12.98 9.27 -15.32
CA GLU A 152 13.86 10.43 -15.43
C GLU A 152 14.67 10.70 -14.14
N ARG A 153 14.31 10.06 -13.01
CA ARG A 153 14.98 10.31 -11.74
C ARG A 153 16.30 9.55 -11.66
N LEU A 154 17.40 10.28 -11.79
CA LEU A 154 18.76 9.75 -11.68
C LEU A 154 19.26 9.70 -10.24
N THR A 155 20.06 8.68 -9.95
CA THR A 155 20.74 8.46 -8.67
C THR A 155 22.06 7.73 -8.91
N THR A 156 22.97 7.79 -7.93
CA THR A 156 24.22 7.04 -7.98
C THR A 156 24.09 5.71 -7.25
N HIS A 157 24.62 4.67 -7.89
CA HIS A 157 24.68 3.32 -7.34
C HIS A 157 26.12 2.96 -7.01
N HIS A 158 26.34 2.37 -5.83
CA HIS A 158 27.65 1.82 -5.45
C HIS A 158 27.76 0.40 -6.01
N ILE A 159 28.70 0.19 -6.93
CA ILE A 159 28.85 -1.06 -7.67
C ILE A 159 29.19 -2.23 -6.73
N ASN A 160 30.06 -1.99 -5.73
CA ASN A 160 30.41 -2.98 -4.70
C ASN A 160 29.43 -3.03 -3.52
N TYR A 161 28.36 -2.23 -3.53
CA TYR A 161 27.37 -2.09 -2.45
C TYR A 161 27.90 -1.59 -1.09
N ASP A 162 29.16 -1.17 -1.01
CA ASP A 162 29.71 -0.48 0.15
C ASP A 162 29.42 1.01 0.03
N LYS A 163 28.56 1.52 0.92
CA LYS A 163 28.13 2.92 0.95
C LYS A 163 29.22 3.90 1.43
N GLN A 164 30.35 3.39 1.93
CA GLN A 164 31.51 4.20 2.31
C GLN A 164 32.52 4.35 1.17
N ASP A 165 32.52 3.44 0.19
CA ASP A 165 33.40 3.51 -0.97
C ASP A 165 32.84 4.44 -2.04
N CYS A 166 33.00 5.73 -1.83
CA CYS A 166 32.51 6.78 -2.74
C CYS A 166 33.51 7.15 -3.84
N ARG A 167 34.46 6.28 -4.19
CA ARG A 167 35.34 6.51 -5.34
C ARG A 167 34.52 6.56 -6.64
N GLN A 168 34.87 7.45 -7.56
CA GLN A 168 34.08 7.63 -8.78
C GLN A 168 34.01 6.35 -9.63
N GLU A 169 35.04 5.51 -9.59
CA GLU A 169 35.12 4.24 -10.31
C GLU A 169 34.14 3.19 -9.75
N ASN A 170 33.78 3.31 -8.47
CA ASN A 170 32.80 2.46 -7.79
C ASN A 170 31.36 3.01 -7.90
N LEU A 171 31.17 4.19 -8.50
CA LEU A 171 29.88 4.85 -8.62
C LEU A 171 29.41 4.89 -10.08
N ILE A 172 28.15 4.54 -10.31
CA ILE A 172 27.50 4.59 -11.62
C ILE A 172 26.15 5.32 -11.54
N CYS A 173 25.88 6.20 -12.50
CA CYS A 173 24.60 6.89 -12.62
C CYS A 173 23.52 5.94 -13.19
N LEU A 174 22.44 5.73 -12.43
CA LEU A 174 21.29 4.90 -12.82
C LEU A 174 19.97 5.66 -12.59
N CYS A 175 18.93 5.35 -13.34
CA CYS A 175 17.57 5.77 -12.98
C CYS A 175 17.06 5.00 -11.75
N SER A 176 16.04 5.52 -11.07
CA SER A 176 15.48 4.90 -9.85
C SER A 176 14.99 3.46 -10.10
N SER A 177 14.37 3.19 -11.25
CA SER A 177 13.99 1.84 -11.71
C SER A 177 15.19 0.89 -11.80
N CYS A 178 16.25 1.28 -12.52
CA CYS A 178 17.46 0.46 -12.67
C CYS A 178 18.20 0.26 -11.34
N ASN A 179 18.32 1.32 -10.53
CA ASN A 179 18.92 1.24 -9.20
C ASN A 179 18.14 0.27 -8.29
N SER A 180 16.80 0.28 -8.35
CA SER A 180 15.96 -0.65 -7.62
C SER A 180 16.19 -2.10 -8.08
N LYS A 181 16.21 -2.34 -9.39
CA LYS A 181 16.53 -3.66 -9.99
C LYS A 181 17.91 -4.17 -9.53
N ALA A 182 18.90 -3.28 -9.49
CA ALA A 182 20.27 -3.59 -9.06
C ALA A 182 20.39 -3.99 -7.58
N ASN A 183 19.38 -3.76 -6.73
CA ASN A 183 19.42 -4.20 -5.33
C ASN A 183 19.15 -5.71 -5.16
N PHE A 184 18.58 -6.37 -6.17
CA PHE A 184 18.26 -7.80 -6.16
C PHE A 184 19.26 -8.58 -7.02
N GLY A 185 19.86 -9.63 -6.47
CA GLY A 185 20.87 -10.42 -7.20
C GLY A 185 22.23 -9.69 -7.33
N ARG A 186 22.65 -9.00 -6.26
CA ARG A 186 23.82 -8.10 -6.20
C ARG A 186 25.09 -8.61 -6.88
N HIS A 187 25.44 -9.88 -6.69
CA HIS A 187 26.64 -10.46 -7.29
C HIS A 187 26.68 -10.38 -8.82
N LYS A 188 25.52 -10.48 -9.50
CA LYS A 188 25.43 -10.39 -10.96
C LYS A 188 25.63 -8.95 -11.43
N TRP A 189 24.93 -8.03 -10.77
CA TRP A 189 24.99 -6.60 -11.08
C TRP A 189 26.35 -5.99 -10.78
N GLN A 190 26.98 -6.37 -9.66
CA GLN A 190 28.35 -5.96 -9.35
C GLN A 190 29.30 -6.33 -10.49
N LYS A 191 29.36 -7.62 -10.87
CA LYS A 191 30.22 -8.10 -11.97
C LYS A 191 29.90 -7.39 -13.29
N PHE A 192 28.62 -7.20 -13.58
CA PHE A 192 28.17 -6.52 -14.79
C PHE A 192 28.65 -5.06 -14.83
N TYR A 193 28.40 -4.26 -13.78
CA TYR A 193 28.81 -2.87 -13.75
C TYR A 193 30.34 -2.69 -13.61
N GLU A 194 31.03 -3.57 -12.88
CA GLU A 194 32.50 -3.58 -12.86
C GLU A 194 33.08 -3.79 -14.27
N SER A 195 32.51 -4.73 -15.04
CA SER A 195 32.93 -4.96 -16.44
C SER A 195 32.61 -3.76 -17.34
N LEU A 196 31.44 -3.13 -17.14
CA LEU A 196 31.02 -1.95 -17.88
C LEU A 196 31.95 -0.76 -17.62
N MET A 197 32.35 -0.54 -16.36
CA MET A 197 33.26 0.54 -15.98
C MET A 197 34.68 0.32 -16.52
N LYS A 198 35.20 -0.92 -16.46
CA LYS A 198 36.53 -1.26 -17.03
C LYS A 198 36.60 -0.97 -18.53
N ASN A 199 35.54 -1.29 -19.27
CA ASN A 199 35.47 -1.04 -20.71
C ASN A 199 35.40 0.44 -21.10
N ARG A 200 35.18 1.36 -20.15
CA ARG A 200 35.20 2.82 -20.39
C ARG A 200 36.58 3.44 -20.22
N SER A 201 37.44 2.78 -19.44
CA SER A 201 38.80 3.24 -19.13
C SER A 201 39.85 2.66 -20.09
N ALA A 202 39.43 1.78 -21.00
CA ALA A 202 40.22 1.24 -22.10
C ALA A 202 39.92 2.01 -23.39
#